data_AF-A0A915D9W1-F1
#
_entry.id   AF-A0A915D9W1-F1
#
_cell.length_a   1.000
_cell.length_b   1.000
_cell.length_c   1.000
_cell.angle_alpha   90.00
_cell.angle_beta   90.00
_cell.angle_gamma   90.00
#
_symmetry.space_group_name_H-M   'P 1'
#
loop_
_entity.id
_entity.type
_entity.pdbx_description
1 polymer ?
#
loop_
_entity_poly.entity_id
_entity_poly.type
_entity_poly.pdbx_seq_one_letter_code
_entity_poly.pdbx_strand_id
1 'polypeptide(L)'
;MELTDRHLTGIKCTTLCPYFVRTPMILSKGMRPTSRWVPFMSVDRCARQAIDAILKEKVLAFVPTWITIMPIVQILSSLNMQRAARDYLNCRYEPLEAAVLAKRPLQTLEADMDYKTGLLDGASLSSDKINSTQDINTTFLTKHQENSCGVGTTAQNTLLPAMPNYFKSPSIVWFALIPSALFATFLVWHQPEIFQNPWLSYLGEFCYTLGTKYSWLVLVINIGAWIAHLGEGVYALYVCDELNFSHACALKWFLQTFIVGFPSLQLLLKYRKKRFSK
;
A
#
# COMPACT_ATOMS: atom_id res chain seq x y z
N MET A 1 -31.29 11.77 0.71
CA MET A 1 -32.05 12.09 1.94
C MET A 1 -33.00 13.23 1.65
N GLU A 2 -32.52 14.44 1.31
CA GLU A 2 -33.39 15.59 0.99
C GLU A 2 -34.48 15.31 -0.08
N LEU A 3 -34.15 14.62 -1.19
CA LEU A 3 -35.13 14.27 -2.23
C LEU A 3 -36.20 13.28 -1.74
N THR A 4 -35.81 12.37 -0.85
CA THR A 4 -36.71 11.40 -0.23
C THR A 4 -37.67 12.10 0.73
N ASP A 5 -37.18 13.08 1.50
CA ASP A 5 -37.97 13.88 2.42
C ASP A 5 -39.02 14.73 1.69
N ARG A 6 -38.79 15.05 0.42
CA ARG A 6 -39.74 15.76 -0.47
C ARG A 6 -40.66 14.82 -1.26
N HIS A 7 -40.70 13.53 -0.92
CA HIS A 7 -41.46 12.49 -1.62
C HIS A 7 -41.10 12.30 -3.11
N LEU A 8 -39.91 12.74 -3.54
CA LEU A 8 -39.41 12.56 -4.91
C LEU A 8 -38.65 11.24 -5.03
N THR A 9 -39.37 10.12 -5.01
CA THR A 9 -38.78 8.76 -4.98
C THR A 9 -38.31 8.24 -6.34
N GLY A 10 -38.72 8.88 -7.44
CA GLY A 10 -38.33 8.52 -8.81
C GLY A 10 -36.93 8.99 -9.24
N ILE A 11 -36.27 9.82 -8.43
CA ILE A 11 -34.95 10.38 -8.75
C ILE A 11 -33.89 9.63 -7.94
N LYS A 12 -33.03 8.89 -8.64
CA LYS A 12 -31.90 8.18 -8.04
C LYS A 12 -30.64 9.01 -8.21
N CYS A 13 -29.87 9.16 -7.13
CA CYS A 13 -28.62 9.90 -7.14
C CYS A 13 -27.46 8.98 -6.76
N THR A 14 -26.39 9.03 -7.56
CA THR A 14 -25.15 8.28 -7.32
C THR A 14 -23.99 9.25 -7.18
N THR A 15 -23.36 9.29 -6.01
CA THR A 15 -22.14 10.06 -5.80
C THR A 15 -20.93 9.23 -6.20
N LEU A 16 -20.18 9.69 -7.19
CA LEU A 16 -18.97 9.03 -7.68
C LEU A 16 -17.72 9.67 -7.08
N CYS A 17 -16.86 8.84 -6.48
CA CYS A 17 -15.57 9.24 -5.92
C CYS A 17 -14.44 8.51 -6.68
N PRO A 18 -14.08 8.96 -7.90
CA PRO A 18 -12.96 8.38 -8.63
C PRO A 18 -11.63 8.80 -8.01
N TYR A 19 -10.74 7.85 -7.82
CA TYR A 19 -9.44 8.09 -7.20
C TYR A 19 -8.31 7.77 -8.19
N PHE A 20 -7.37 8.72 -8.33
CA PHE A 20 -6.14 8.57 -9.12
C PHE A 20 -6.37 8.03 -10.55
N VAL A 21 -7.15 8.78 -11.36
CA VAL A 21 -7.38 8.49 -12.78
C VAL A 21 -6.39 9.25 -13.65
N ARG A 22 -5.80 8.58 -14.66
CA ARG A 22 -4.94 9.24 -15.66
C ARG A 22 -5.77 9.93 -16.73
N THR A 23 -6.22 11.14 -16.44
CA THR A 23 -6.97 11.93 -17.42
C THR A 23 -6.04 12.55 -18.46
N PRO A 24 -6.49 12.73 -19.71
CA PRO A 24 -5.73 13.43 -20.74
C PRO A 24 -5.39 14.86 -20.33
N MET A 25 -6.19 15.49 -19.46
CA MET A 25 -5.92 16.82 -18.90
C MET A 25 -4.67 16.88 -17.99
N ILE A 26 -4.35 15.79 -17.27
CA ILE A 26 -3.13 15.73 -16.45
C ILE A 26 -1.91 15.39 -17.34
N LEU A 27 -2.13 14.54 -18.34
CA LEU A 27 -1.09 14.16 -19.30
C LEU A 27 -0.70 15.31 -20.23
N SER A 28 -1.66 16.17 -20.63
CA SER A 28 -1.39 17.36 -21.46
C SER A 28 -0.53 18.39 -20.74
N LYS A 29 -0.60 18.43 -19.40
CA LYS A 29 0.33 19.22 -18.57
C LYS A 29 1.71 18.57 -18.41
N GLY A 30 2.00 17.50 -19.14
CA GLY A 30 3.26 16.78 -19.08
C GLY A 30 3.51 16.15 -17.71
N MET A 31 2.47 15.85 -16.92
CA MET A 31 2.63 15.24 -15.60
C MET A 31 2.14 13.80 -15.59
N ARG A 32 2.91 12.92 -14.97
CA ARG A 32 2.53 11.53 -14.71
C ARG A 32 2.37 11.35 -13.20
N PRO A 33 1.15 11.05 -12.73
CA PRO A 33 0.97 10.77 -11.32
C PRO A 33 1.51 9.36 -11.02
N THR A 34 2.30 9.25 -9.96
CA THR A 34 2.94 8.02 -9.46
C THR A 34 2.67 7.86 -7.96
N SER A 35 2.56 6.62 -7.48
CA SER A 35 2.37 6.26 -6.08
C SER A 35 3.01 4.90 -5.87
N ARG A 36 3.54 4.67 -4.66
CA ARG A 36 4.28 3.45 -4.34
C ARG A 36 3.38 2.23 -4.16
N TRP A 37 2.16 2.43 -3.66
CA TRP A 37 1.24 1.35 -3.29
C TRP A 37 -0.08 1.38 -4.06
N VAL A 38 -0.48 2.53 -4.59
CA VAL A 38 -1.77 2.67 -5.27
C VAL A 38 -1.55 2.78 -6.77
N PRO A 39 -1.89 1.74 -7.56
CA PRO A 39 -1.79 1.80 -9.01
C PRO A 39 -2.83 2.77 -9.57
N PHE A 40 -2.44 3.52 -10.60
CA PHE A 40 -3.34 4.42 -11.31
C PHE A 40 -4.30 3.65 -12.19
N MET A 41 -5.54 4.12 -12.25
CA MET A 41 -6.58 3.51 -13.07
C MET A 41 -6.67 4.20 -14.44
N SER A 42 -6.93 3.42 -15.49
CA SER A 42 -7.24 3.95 -16.83
C SER A 42 -8.61 4.62 -16.85
N VAL A 43 -8.79 5.57 -17.77
CA VAL A 43 -10.06 6.29 -17.96
C VAL A 43 -11.20 5.33 -18.28
N ASP A 44 -10.96 4.34 -19.17
CA ASP A 44 -11.98 3.38 -19.59
C ASP A 44 -12.50 2.51 -18.43
N ARG A 45 -11.58 2.05 -17.57
CA ARG A 45 -11.95 1.25 -16.41
C ARG A 45 -12.72 2.11 -15.40
N CYS A 46 -12.31 3.36 -15.21
CA CYS A 46 -13.02 4.31 -14.36
C CYS A 46 -14.46 4.54 -14.88
N ALA A 47 -14.60 4.81 -16.18
CA ALA A 47 -15.88 5.07 -16.82
C ALA A 47 -16.81 3.86 -16.73
N ARG A 48 -16.31 2.65 -17.02
CA ARG A 48 -17.10 1.41 -16.89
C ARG A 48 -17.61 1.19 -15.46
N GLN A 49 -16.77 1.38 -14.45
CA GLN A 49 -17.19 1.22 -13.06
C GLN A 49 -18.13 2.33 -12.59
N ALA A 50 -17.95 3.56 -13.07
CA ALA A 50 -18.87 4.66 -12.81
C ALA A 50 -20.27 4.36 -13.39
N ILE A 51 -20.33 3.90 -14.64
CA ILE A 51 -21.58 3.51 -15.30
C ILE A 51 -22.23 2.33 -14.55
N ASP A 52 -21.47 1.30 -14.18
CA ASP A 52 -21.97 0.17 -13.40
C ASP A 52 -22.56 0.62 -12.05
N ALA A 53 -21.94 1.60 -11.40
CA ALA A 53 -22.45 2.16 -10.14
C ALA A 53 -23.76 2.92 -10.32
N ILE A 54 -23.90 3.68 -11.42
CA ILE A 54 -25.13 4.40 -11.77
C ILE A 54 -26.25 3.41 -12.10
N LEU A 55 -25.98 2.40 -12.93
CA LEU A 55 -26.97 1.39 -13.33
C LEU A 55 -27.45 0.54 -12.15
N LYS A 56 -26.60 0.34 -11.15
CA LYS A 56 -26.95 -0.35 -9.90
C LYS A 56 -27.55 0.56 -8.82
N GLU A 57 -27.85 1.82 -9.17
CA GLU A 57 -28.42 2.84 -8.26
C GLU A 57 -27.65 2.97 -6.94
N LYS A 58 -26.32 2.85 -6.97
CA LYS A 58 -25.51 2.97 -5.75
C LYS A 58 -25.57 4.41 -5.25
N VAL A 59 -25.78 4.63 -3.96
CA VAL A 59 -25.82 5.99 -3.37
C VAL A 59 -24.42 6.62 -3.35
N LEU A 60 -23.40 5.83 -3.05
CA LEU A 60 -22.00 6.25 -3.00
C LEU A 60 -21.12 5.16 -3.61
N ALA A 61 -20.26 5.51 -4.56
CA ALA A 61 -19.33 4.57 -5.18
C ALA A 61 -17.93 5.14 -5.28
N PHE A 62 -16.99 4.48 -4.59
CA PHE A 62 -15.56 4.72 -4.74
C PHE A 62 -15.04 3.90 -5.91
N VAL A 63 -14.25 4.54 -6.77
CA VAL A 63 -13.69 3.90 -7.96
C VAL A 63 -12.18 4.03 -7.93
N PRO A 64 -11.43 2.95 -7.66
CA PRO A 64 -11.84 1.56 -7.36
C PRO A 64 -12.46 1.32 -5.97
N THR A 65 -13.30 0.28 -5.82
CA THR A 65 -14.06 -0.02 -4.59
C THR A 65 -13.21 -0.25 -3.33
N TRP A 66 -12.02 -0.86 -3.46
CA TRP A 66 -11.13 -1.12 -2.33
C TRP A 66 -10.59 0.16 -1.67
N ILE A 67 -10.66 1.30 -2.38
CA ILE A 67 -10.22 2.60 -1.86
C ILE A 67 -11.17 3.15 -0.80
N THR A 68 -12.36 2.58 -0.64
CA THR A 68 -13.30 2.93 0.45
C THR A 68 -12.68 2.82 1.85
N ILE A 69 -11.66 1.97 2.04
CA ILE A 69 -10.94 1.82 3.31
C ILE A 69 -10.06 3.04 3.60
N MET A 70 -9.52 3.71 2.58
CA MET A 70 -8.60 4.85 2.76
C MET A 70 -9.25 6.06 3.46
N PRO A 71 -10.45 6.52 3.08
CA PRO A 71 -11.18 7.56 3.82
C PRO A 71 -11.43 7.19 5.28
N ILE A 72 -11.75 5.93 5.58
CA ILE A 72 -11.99 5.47 6.96
C ILE A 72 -10.70 5.61 7.79
N VAL A 73 -9.57 5.15 7.23
CA VAL A 73 -8.26 5.31 7.87
C VAL A 73 -7.90 6.79 8.03
N GLN A 74 -8.21 7.63 7.05
CA GLN A 74 -7.96 9.07 7.10
C GLN A 74 -8.80 9.76 8.20
N ILE A 75 -10.07 9.39 8.38
CA ILE A 75 -10.94 9.91 9.44
C ILE A 75 -10.41 9.54 10.84
N LEU A 76 -9.86 8.33 10.99
CA LEU A 76 -9.26 7.88 12.26
C LEU A 76 -7.84 8.44 12.49
N SER A 77 -7.20 9.00 11.46
CA SER A 77 -5.82 9.48 11.50
C SER A 77 -5.72 10.98 11.76
N SER A 78 -4.83 11.38 12.68
CA SER A 78 -4.51 12.79 12.90
C SER A 78 -3.82 13.43 11.69
N LEU A 79 -3.89 14.76 11.55
CA LEU A 79 -3.26 15.51 10.45
C LEU A 79 -1.77 15.19 10.26
N ASN A 80 -1.04 14.94 11.35
CA ASN A 80 0.37 14.56 11.29
C ASN A 80 0.57 13.16 10.72
N MET A 81 -0.30 12.21 11.09
CA MET A 81 -0.30 10.87 10.53
C MET A 81 -0.67 10.89 9.04
N GLN A 82 -1.59 11.76 8.63
CA GLN A 82 -1.93 11.94 7.21
C GLN A 82 -0.75 12.49 6.40
N ARG A 83 0.01 13.46 6.94
CA ARG A 83 1.23 13.97 6.30
C ARG A 83 2.30 12.88 6.15
N ALA A 84 2.59 12.15 7.23
CA ALA A 84 3.53 11.04 7.20
C ALA A 84 3.08 9.91 6.25
N ALA A 85 1.78 9.60 6.21
CA ALA A 85 1.21 8.63 5.30
C ALA A 85 1.32 9.07 3.84
N ARG A 86 1.15 10.37 3.55
CA ARG A 86 1.37 10.92 2.21
C ARG A 86 2.83 10.76 1.77
N ASP A 87 3.77 11.06 2.65
CA ASP A 87 5.20 10.89 2.38
C ASP A 87 5.54 9.40 2.17
N TYR A 88 4.94 8.51 2.98
CA TYR A 88 5.09 7.07 2.87
C TYR A 88 4.52 6.49 1.55
N LEU A 89 3.31 6.92 1.17
CA LEU A 89 2.68 6.52 -0.11
C LEU A 89 3.40 7.11 -1.33
N ASN A 90 4.27 8.10 -1.10
CA ASN A 90 5.11 8.76 -2.10
C ASN A 90 4.31 9.16 -3.34
N CYS A 91 3.14 9.76 -3.14
CA CYS A 91 2.30 10.24 -4.23
C CYS A 91 2.98 11.45 -4.89
N ARG A 92 3.62 11.26 -6.04
CA ARG A 92 4.33 12.31 -6.79
C ARG A 92 3.68 12.54 -8.15
N TYR A 93 3.92 13.75 -8.66
CA TYR A 93 3.69 14.08 -10.06
C TYR A 93 5.06 14.23 -10.69
N GLU A 94 5.44 13.30 -11.55
CA GLU A 94 6.70 13.35 -12.28
C GLU A 94 6.48 13.98 -13.65
N PRO A 95 7.38 14.87 -14.11
CA PRO A 95 7.32 15.37 -15.47
C PRO A 95 7.55 14.22 -16.46
N LEU A 96 6.71 14.14 -17.48
CA LEU A 96 6.80 13.15 -18.54
C LEU A 96 7.94 13.58 -19.49
N GLU A 97 8.94 12.71 -19.69
CA GLU A 97 9.99 12.98 -20.67
C GLU A 97 9.41 13.18 -22.08
N ALA A 98 9.91 14.21 -22.78
CA ALA A 98 9.43 14.61 -24.11
C ALA A 98 9.45 13.47 -25.14
N ALA A 99 10.34 12.48 -24.97
CA ALA A 99 10.42 11.30 -25.83
C ALA A 99 9.19 10.36 -25.73
N VAL A 100 8.46 10.34 -24.61
CA VAL A 100 7.21 9.58 -24.43
C VAL A 100 6.02 10.34 -25.01
N LEU A 101 6.05 11.67 -24.95
CA LEU A 101 5.05 12.54 -25.58
C LEU A 101 5.12 12.44 -27.12
N ALA A 102 6.35 12.36 -27.66
CA ALA A 102 6.60 12.24 -29.11
C ALA A 102 6.29 10.84 -29.68
N LYS A 103 6.35 9.78 -28.87
CA LYS A 103 6.10 8.39 -29.31
C LYS A 103 4.62 8.00 -29.39
N ARG A 104 3.69 8.83 -28.89
CA ARG A 104 2.25 8.65 -29.15
C ARG A 104 1.83 9.67 -30.20
N PRO A 105 1.69 9.29 -31.48
CA PRO A 105 1.14 10.20 -32.45
C PRO A 105 -0.28 10.59 -32.01
N LEU A 106 -0.52 11.90 -32.04
CA LEU A 106 -1.82 12.56 -31.82
C LEU A 106 -2.99 11.95 -32.61
N GLN A 107 -2.72 11.09 -33.59
CA GLN A 107 -3.72 10.31 -34.34
C GLN A 107 -4.51 9.32 -33.47
N THR A 108 -3.96 8.82 -32.36
CA THR A 108 -4.74 7.98 -31.42
C THR A 108 -5.61 8.80 -30.45
N LEU A 109 -5.42 10.13 -30.40
CA LEU A 109 -6.30 11.04 -29.64
C LEU A 109 -7.53 11.48 -30.46
N GLU A 110 -7.43 11.52 -31.79
CA GLU A 110 -8.56 11.78 -32.68
C GLU A 110 -9.39 10.52 -32.98
N ALA A 111 -8.75 9.35 -33.10
CA ALA A 111 -9.44 8.09 -33.40
C ALA A 111 -10.35 7.59 -32.26
N ASP A 112 -10.15 8.04 -31.01
CA ASP A 112 -11.03 7.73 -29.86
C ASP A 112 -12.14 8.79 -29.67
N MET A 113 -12.10 9.87 -30.46
CA MET A 113 -13.11 10.95 -30.48
C MET A 113 -14.13 10.81 -31.62
N ASP A 114 -13.93 9.87 -32.55
CA ASP A 114 -14.79 9.67 -33.74
C ASP A 114 -15.54 8.32 -33.73
N TYR A 115 -16.24 8.01 -32.63
CA TYR A 115 -17.19 6.88 -32.55
C TYR A 115 -18.66 7.34 -32.65
N LYS A 116 -18.93 8.55 -33.15
CA LYS A 116 -20.31 9.06 -33.28
C LYS A 116 -20.69 9.52 -34.68
N THR A 117 -20.39 8.68 -35.67
CA THR A 117 -20.95 8.81 -37.03
C THR A 117 -21.15 7.44 -37.68
N GLY A 118 -21.92 6.57 -37.00
CA GLY A 118 -22.19 5.21 -37.49
C GLY A 118 -23.34 4.52 -36.78
N LEU A 119 -24.43 5.24 -36.50
CA LEU A 119 -25.73 4.62 -36.25
C LEU A 119 -26.63 5.02 -37.41
N LEU A 120 -26.68 4.17 -38.43
CA LEU A 120 -27.76 3.89 -39.39
C LEU A 120 -27.10 3.16 -40.57
N ASP A 121 -27.09 1.83 -40.53
CA ASP A 121 -27.43 0.98 -41.68
C ASP A 121 -27.46 -0.49 -41.25
N GLY A 122 -28.54 -1.16 -41.63
CA GLY A 122 -28.86 -2.50 -41.19
C GLY A 122 -28.24 -3.62 -42.02
N ALA A 123 -28.50 -4.82 -41.51
CA ALA A 123 -28.60 -6.09 -42.21
C ALA A 123 -27.32 -6.85 -42.65
N SER A 124 -27.28 -8.08 -42.13
CA SER A 124 -26.96 -9.34 -42.83
C SER A 124 -25.58 -10.00 -42.62
N LEU A 125 -25.65 -11.16 -41.96
CA LEU A 125 -25.13 -12.48 -42.35
C LEU A 125 -23.65 -12.69 -42.78
N SER A 126 -23.05 -13.66 -42.06
CA SER A 126 -22.36 -14.85 -42.59
C SER A 126 -20.83 -14.95 -42.44
N SER A 127 -20.44 -15.97 -41.65
CA SER A 127 -19.38 -16.98 -41.83
C SER A 127 -17.92 -16.65 -42.18
N ASP A 128 -17.06 -17.27 -41.35
CA ASP A 128 -15.87 -18.09 -41.67
C ASP A 128 -14.43 -17.50 -41.62
N LYS A 129 -13.55 -18.40 -41.11
CA LYS A 129 -12.06 -18.46 -41.09
C LYS A 129 -11.37 -17.75 -39.91
N ILE A 130 -10.68 -18.39 -38.95
CA ILE A 130 -9.73 -19.53 -38.88
C ILE A 130 -8.49 -19.37 -39.79
N ASN A 131 -7.37 -18.84 -39.25
CA ASN A 131 -6.06 -19.53 -39.03
C ASN A 131 -4.82 -18.60 -38.94
N SER A 132 -3.80 -19.14 -38.26
CA SER A 132 -2.34 -18.88 -38.35
C SER A 132 -1.78 -17.76 -37.45
N THR A 133 -0.98 -17.97 -36.39
CA THR A 133 0.19 -18.86 -36.07
C THR A 133 1.52 -18.35 -36.64
N GLN A 134 2.49 -18.11 -35.72
CA GLN A 134 3.97 -18.03 -35.89
C GLN A 134 4.53 -16.79 -36.64
N ASP A 135 5.73 -16.23 -36.43
CA ASP A 135 6.92 -16.44 -35.58
C ASP A 135 7.85 -15.23 -35.86
N ILE A 136 8.45 -14.53 -34.88
CA ILE A 136 9.73 -13.79 -35.08
C ILE A 136 10.58 -13.76 -33.79
N ASN A 137 11.46 -14.78 -33.69
CA ASN A 137 12.84 -14.84 -33.16
C ASN A 137 13.49 -13.51 -32.69
N THR A 138 14.10 -13.35 -31.50
CA THR A 138 15.23 -14.08 -30.87
C THR A 138 16.35 -14.46 -31.82
N THR A 139 17.37 -13.59 -31.98
CA THR A 139 18.81 -13.91 -32.12
C THR A 139 19.57 -12.62 -32.39
N PHE A 140 20.38 -12.13 -31.43
CA PHE A 140 21.67 -11.50 -31.75
C PHE A 140 22.59 -11.68 -30.54
N LEU A 141 23.36 -12.75 -30.63
CA LEU A 141 24.36 -13.23 -29.68
C LEU A 141 25.70 -12.49 -29.89
N THR A 142 26.30 -12.10 -28.76
CA THR A 142 27.74 -12.20 -28.42
C THR A 142 28.81 -12.02 -29.51
N LYS A 143 29.68 -11.03 -29.32
CA LYS A 143 31.15 -11.14 -29.36
C LYS A 143 31.79 -9.76 -29.12
N HIS A 144 32.53 -9.57 -28.03
CA HIS A 144 34.01 -9.50 -28.04
C HIS A 144 34.57 -9.13 -26.66
N GLN A 145 35.66 -9.80 -26.35
CA GLN A 145 36.47 -9.78 -25.15
C GLN A 145 37.60 -8.73 -25.25
N GLU A 146 38.03 -8.22 -24.08
CA GLU A 146 39.31 -7.57 -23.73
C GLU A 146 39.68 -6.20 -24.34
N ASN A 147 39.81 -5.17 -23.49
CA ASN A 147 41.12 -4.62 -23.10
C ASN A 147 41.06 -3.37 -22.17
N SER A 148 42.05 -3.34 -21.28
CA SER A 148 42.78 -2.17 -20.75
C SER A 148 42.27 -1.34 -19.56
N CYS A 149 43.10 -1.44 -18.51
CA CYS A 149 43.30 -0.54 -17.38
C CYS A 149 43.48 0.93 -17.79
N GLY A 150 42.89 1.86 -17.04
CA GLY A 150 43.14 3.30 -17.23
C GLY A 150 42.17 4.22 -16.49
N VAL A 151 42.44 4.42 -15.19
CA VAL A 151 42.39 5.70 -14.47
C VAL A 151 41.17 6.62 -14.66
N GLY A 152 40.46 6.85 -13.54
CA GLY A 152 40.07 8.21 -13.19
C GLY A 152 38.59 8.43 -12.90
N THR A 153 38.09 7.98 -11.74
CA THR A 153 37.09 8.73 -10.97
C THR A 153 36.92 8.08 -9.61
N THR A 154 37.03 8.83 -8.52
CA THR A 154 36.02 8.91 -7.46
C THR A 154 36.47 9.98 -6.47
N ALA A 155 35.79 11.13 -6.52
CA ALA A 155 35.74 12.04 -5.39
C ALA A 155 35.13 11.29 -4.20
N GLN A 156 35.98 10.87 -3.27
CA GLN A 156 35.56 10.23 -2.03
C GLN A 156 35.00 11.32 -1.10
N ASN A 157 33.67 11.46 -1.12
CA ASN A 157 32.95 11.97 0.04
C ASN A 157 33.07 10.91 1.15
N THR A 158 33.74 11.27 2.23
CA THR A 158 33.99 10.47 3.43
C THR A 158 32.69 10.16 4.18
N LEU A 159 31.84 9.31 3.60
CA LEU A 159 30.76 8.63 4.30
C LEU A 159 31.34 7.37 4.95
N LEU A 160 31.24 7.30 6.28
CA LEU A 160 31.62 6.15 7.11
C LEU A 160 31.36 4.82 6.38
N PRO A 161 32.30 3.85 6.41
CA PRO A 161 32.14 2.58 5.71
C PRO A 161 30.83 1.94 6.15
N ALA A 162 29.91 1.75 5.19
CA ALA A 162 28.68 1.05 5.41
C ALA A 162 29.05 -0.36 5.88
N MET A 163 28.77 -0.69 7.14
CA MET A 163 28.75 -2.08 7.56
C MET A 163 27.38 -2.60 7.11
N PRO A 164 27.27 -3.41 6.05
CA PRO A 164 25.98 -3.82 5.45
C PRO A 164 25.08 -4.66 6.36
N ASN A 165 25.44 -4.82 7.64
CA ASN A 165 24.90 -5.79 8.59
C ASN A 165 24.80 -5.25 10.03
N TYR A 166 24.45 -3.99 10.23
CA TYR A 166 24.20 -3.50 11.61
C TYR A 166 22.95 -4.16 12.19
N PHE A 167 23.12 -4.92 13.27
CA PHE A 167 22.04 -5.54 14.02
C PHE A 167 22.29 -5.36 15.52
N LYS A 168 21.25 -4.91 16.24
CA LYS A 168 21.31 -4.74 17.69
C LYS A 168 20.00 -5.22 18.29
N SER A 169 20.10 -6.08 19.30
CA SER A 169 18.93 -6.55 20.03
C SER A 169 18.53 -5.59 21.16
N PRO A 170 17.22 -5.46 21.44
CA PRO A 170 16.75 -4.83 22.66
C PRO A 170 17.12 -5.70 23.87
N SER A 171 17.06 -5.10 25.08
CA SER A 171 17.29 -5.83 26.33
C SER A 171 16.41 -7.08 26.42
N ILE A 172 16.95 -8.16 27.01
CA ILE A 172 16.24 -9.43 27.25
C ILE A 172 14.92 -9.22 27.99
N VAL A 173 14.83 -8.16 28.81
CA VAL A 173 13.61 -7.77 29.53
C VAL A 173 12.43 -7.57 28.57
N TRP A 174 12.66 -6.97 27.39
CA TRP A 174 11.60 -6.75 26.41
C TRP A 174 11.14 -8.04 25.73
N PHE A 175 12.06 -9.00 25.54
CA PHE A 175 11.73 -10.33 25.01
C PHE A 175 10.94 -11.18 26.00
N ALA A 176 11.07 -10.94 27.30
CA ALA A 176 10.22 -11.58 28.30
C ALA A 176 8.88 -10.84 28.43
N LEU A 177 8.92 -9.51 28.59
CA LEU A 177 7.76 -8.70 28.91
C LEU A 177 6.69 -8.72 27.80
N ILE A 178 7.07 -8.45 26.55
CA ILE A 178 6.09 -8.22 25.47
C ILE A 178 5.39 -9.54 25.07
N PRO A 179 6.09 -10.65 24.78
CA PRO A 179 5.44 -11.92 24.49
C PRO A 179 4.62 -12.45 25.68
N SER A 180 5.09 -12.26 26.92
CA SER A 180 4.31 -12.68 28.10
C SER A 180 3.04 -11.86 28.27
N ALA A 181 3.07 -10.55 27.99
CA ALA A 181 1.88 -9.71 28.03
C ALA A 181 0.86 -10.08 26.93
N LEU A 182 1.33 -10.34 25.70
CA LEU A 182 0.49 -10.82 24.59
C LEU A 182 -0.11 -12.19 24.90
N PHE A 183 0.67 -13.09 25.50
CA PHE A 183 0.18 -14.40 25.90
C PHE A 183 -0.83 -14.31 27.06
N ALA A 184 -0.57 -13.48 28.07
CA ALA A 184 -1.49 -13.27 29.18
C ALA A 184 -2.83 -12.68 28.69
N THR A 185 -2.79 -11.69 27.80
CA THR A 185 -4.01 -11.10 27.21
C THR A 185 -4.76 -12.09 26.30
N PHE A 186 -4.05 -12.99 25.62
CA PHE A 186 -4.66 -14.12 24.93
C PHE A 186 -5.34 -15.10 25.90
N LEU A 187 -4.69 -15.46 27.01
CA LEU A 187 -5.27 -16.32 28.04
C LEU A 187 -6.51 -15.70 28.69
N VAL A 188 -6.50 -14.39 28.95
CA VAL A 188 -7.67 -13.67 29.48
C VAL A 188 -8.87 -13.82 28.55
N TRP A 189 -8.66 -13.79 27.23
CA TRP A 189 -9.73 -13.99 26.25
C TRP A 189 -10.14 -15.46 26.10
N HIS A 190 -9.19 -16.38 26.07
CA HIS A 190 -9.45 -17.79 25.75
C HIS A 190 -9.96 -18.61 26.95
N GLN A 191 -9.36 -18.40 28.13
CA GLN A 191 -9.68 -19.13 29.36
C GLN A 191 -9.61 -18.20 30.56
N PRO A 192 -10.61 -17.31 30.76
CA PRO A 192 -10.62 -16.36 31.86
C PRO A 192 -10.64 -17.03 33.25
N GLU A 193 -11.12 -18.28 33.34
CA GLU A 193 -11.20 -19.06 34.59
C GLU A 193 -9.83 -19.27 35.26
N ILE A 194 -8.74 -19.30 34.49
CA ILE A 194 -7.37 -19.42 35.03
C ILE A 194 -7.03 -18.23 35.96
N PHE A 195 -7.70 -17.09 35.79
CA PHE A 195 -7.46 -15.89 36.59
C PHE A 195 -8.30 -15.84 37.87
N GLN A 196 -9.26 -16.75 38.08
CA GLN A 196 -10.04 -16.87 39.32
C GLN A 196 -9.29 -17.63 40.41
N ASN A 197 -8.04 -17.26 40.66
CA ASN A 197 -7.21 -17.86 41.69
C ASN A 197 -7.07 -16.92 42.91
N PRO A 198 -7.21 -17.42 44.16
CA PRO A 198 -7.10 -16.59 45.37
C PRO A 198 -5.78 -15.81 45.47
N TRP A 199 -4.71 -16.36 44.91
CA TRP A 199 -3.37 -15.77 44.90
C TRP A 199 -3.25 -14.51 44.03
N LEU A 200 -4.09 -14.38 43.00
CA LEU A 200 -4.02 -13.26 42.06
C LEU A 200 -4.90 -12.07 42.48
N SER A 201 -5.73 -12.27 43.51
CA SER A 201 -6.53 -11.24 44.20
C SER A 201 -7.23 -10.29 43.20
N TYR A 202 -7.14 -8.98 43.42
CA TYR A 202 -7.77 -7.95 42.58
C TYR A 202 -7.37 -8.01 41.11
N LEU A 203 -6.11 -8.37 40.80
CA LEU A 203 -5.65 -8.46 39.43
C LEU A 203 -6.32 -9.63 38.70
N GLY A 204 -6.54 -10.75 39.40
CA GLY A 204 -7.25 -11.91 38.88
C GLY A 204 -8.73 -11.62 38.60
N GLU A 205 -9.40 -10.95 39.54
CA GLU A 205 -10.81 -10.55 39.37
C GLU A 205 -10.99 -9.55 38.22
N PHE A 206 -10.07 -8.59 38.07
CA PHE A 206 -10.04 -7.67 36.95
C PHE A 206 -9.87 -8.39 35.61
N CYS A 207 -8.88 -9.29 35.50
CA CYS A 207 -8.65 -10.10 34.32
C CYS A 207 -9.85 -10.99 33.98
N TYR A 208 -10.46 -11.64 34.97
CA TYR A 208 -11.66 -12.44 34.78
C TYR A 208 -12.84 -11.61 34.26
N THR A 209 -13.07 -10.43 34.85
CA THR A 209 -14.13 -9.50 34.41
C THR A 209 -13.89 -9.00 32.99
N LEU A 210 -12.64 -8.69 32.64
CA LEU A 210 -12.26 -8.32 31.27
C LEU A 210 -12.55 -9.45 30.27
N GLY A 211 -12.12 -10.67 30.59
CA GLY A 211 -12.27 -11.82 29.71
C GLY A 211 -13.71 -12.29 29.51
N THR A 212 -14.58 -12.10 30.50
CA THR A 212 -15.99 -12.52 30.45
C THR A 212 -16.91 -11.39 29.97
N LYS A 213 -16.95 -10.25 30.68
CA LYS A 213 -17.89 -9.15 30.41
C LYS A 213 -17.47 -8.31 29.20
N TYR A 214 -16.17 -8.13 29.01
CA TYR A 214 -15.61 -7.30 27.93
C TYR A 214 -14.80 -8.13 26.93
N SER A 215 -15.15 -9.41 26.73
CA SER A 215 -14.41 -10.35 25.88
C SER A 215 -14.15 -9.80 24.47
N TRP A 216 -15.13 -9.11 23.88
CA TRP A 216 -14.99 -8.49 22.56
C TRP A 216 -13.87 -7.44 22.51
N LEU A 217 -13.69 -6.67 23.58
CA LEU A 217 -12.65 -5.65 23.67
C LEU A 217 -11.26 -6.31 23.74
N VAL A 218 -11.15 -7.38 24.53
CA VAL A 218 -9.90 -8.16 24.63
C VAL A 218 -9.55 -8.80 23.29
N LEU A 219 -10.54 -9.30 22.54
CA LEU A 219 -10.35 -9.79 21.17
C LEU A 219 -9.82 -8.71 20.24
N VAL A 220 -10.43 -7.52 20.25
CA VAL A 220 -9.98 -6.37 19.43
C VAL A 220 -8.55 -5.97 19.80
N ILE A 221 -8.20 -5.95 21.10
CA ILE A 221 -6.84 -5.67 21.56
C ILE A 221 -5.86 -6.72 21.06
N ASN A 222 -6.19 -8.02 21.18
CA ASN A 222 -5.33 -9.11 20.71
C ASN A 222 -5.09 -9.01 19.21
N ILE A 223 -6.14 -8.86 18.40
CA ILE A 223 -6.02 -8.70 16.94
C ILE A 223 -5.24 -7.43 16.60
N GLY A 224 -5.56 -6.31 17.27
CA GLY A 224 -4.88 -5.03 17.07
C GLY A 224 -3.38 -5.11 17.37
N ALA A 225 -3.00 -5.83 18.42
CA ALA A 225 -1.59 -6.02 18.78
C ALA A 225 -0.84 -6.84 17.73
N TRP A 226 -1.44 -7.92 17.21
CA TRP A 226 -0.85 -8.68 16.10
C TRP A 226 -0.68 -7.85 14.82
N ILE A 227 -1.68 -7.04 14.48
CA ILE A 227 -1.61 -6.12 13.33
C ILE A 227 -0.52 -5.07 13.55
N ALA A 228 -0.42 -4.49 14.76
CA ALA A 228 0.60 -3.50 15.09
C ALA A 228 2.00 -4.10 14.96
N HIS A 229 2.25 -5.28 15.55
CA HIS A 229 3.53 -5.98 15.46
C HIS A 229 3.90 -6.35 14.01
N LEU A 230 2.92 -6.80 13.21
CA LEU A 230 3.13 -7.06 11.78
C LEU A 230 3.47 -5.77 11.03
N GLY A 231 2.73 -4.69 11.26
CA GLY A 231 2.97 -3.39 10.65
C GLY A 231 4.35 -2.81 11.00
N GLU A 232 4.75 -2.91 12.26
CA GLU A 232 6.08 -2.51 12.73
C GLU A 232 7.18 -3.36 12.11
N GLY A 233 6.99 -4.68 12.00
CA GLY A 233 7.92 -5.58 11.31
C GLY A 233 8.09 -5.20 9.84
N VAL A 234 6.99 -5.02 9.10
CA VAL A 234 7.03 -4.59 7.69
C VAL A 234 7.71 -3.22 7.55
N TYR A 235 7.43 -2.28 8.45
CA TYR A 235 8.10 -0.99 8.46
C TYR A 235 9.60 -1.12 8.74
N ALA A 236 10.04 -2.06 9.58
CA ALA A 236 11.45 -2.35 9.77
C ALA A 236 12.13 -2.84 8.48
N LEU A 237 11.47 -3.69 7.67
CA LEU A 237 11.97 -4.10 6.35
C LEU A 237 12.17 -2.90 5.43
N TYR A 238 11.18 -2.00 5.40
CA TYR A 238 11.27 -0.75 4.63
C TYR A 238 12.47 0.10 5.05
N VAL A 239 12.70 0.27 6.35
CA VAL A 239 13.85 1.03 6.85
C VAL A 239 15.18 0.33 6.55
N CYS A 240 15.23 -1.00 6.59
CA CYS A 240 16.43 -1.76 6.21
C CYS A 240 16.77 -1.61 4.72
N ASP A 241 15.76 -1.59 3.85
CA ASP A 241 15.90 -1.31 2.41
C ASP A 241 16.47 0.11 2.18
N GLU A 242 15.90 1.12 2.86
CA GLU A 242 16.39 2.51 2.83
C GLU A 242 17.86 2.64 3.29
N LEU A 243 18.28 1.79 4.24
CA LEU A 243 19.65 1.74 4.75
C LEU A 243 20.60 0.86 3.93
N ASN A 244 20.14 0.25 2.83
CA ASN A 244 20.89 -0.69 2.00
C ASN A 244 21.47 -1.87 2.81
N PHE A 245 20.70 -2.41 3.76
CA PHE A 245 21.10 -3.62 4.50
C PHE A 245 20.91 -4.88 3.67
N SER A 246 21.69 -5.91 3.96
CA SER A 246 21.50 -7.22 3.33
C SER A 246 20.12 -7.80 3.67
N HIS A 247 19.55 -8.62 2.77
CA HIS A 247 18.27 -9.29 3.01
C HIS A 247 18.26 -10.14 4.28
N ALA A 248 19.38 -10.79 4.60
CA ALA A 248 19.54 -11.57 5.83
C ALA A 248 19.49 -10.69 7.08
N CYS A 249 20.08 -9.48 7.04
CA CYS A 249 20.01 -8.51 8.12
C CYS A 249 18.60 -7.92 8.27
N ALA A 250 17.96 -7.58 7.15
CA ALA A 250 16.58 -7.10 7.12
C ALA A 250 15.60 -8.11 7.72
N LEU A 251 15.76 -9.41 7.40
CA LEU A 251 14.94 -10.47 7.97
C LEU A 251 15.12 -10.60 9.49
N LYS A 252 16.34 -10.44 10.01
CA LYS A 252 16.58 -10.43 11.47
C LYS A 252 15.87 -9.25 12.13
N TRP A 253 15.93 -8.06 11.54
CA TRP A 253 15.21 -6.89 12.03
C TRP A 253 13.70 -7.06 11.98
N PHE A 254 13.17 -7.65 10.91
CA PHE A 254 11.76 -8.01 10.78
C PHE A 254 11.32 -8.95 11.89
N LEU A 255 11.98 -10.10 12.05
CA LEU A 255 11.60 -11.11 13.04
C LEU A 255 11.70 -10.56 14.47
N GLN A 256 12.77 -9.83 14.77
CA GLN A 256 12.95 -9.21 16.08
C GLN A 256 11.86 -8.17 16.37
N THR A 257 11.52 -7.33 15.39
CA THR A 257 10.47 -6.31 15.52
C THR A 257 9.09 -6.93 15.58
N PHE A 258 8.84 -8.03 14.86
CA PHE A 258 7.59 -8.75 14.92
C PHE A 258 7.35 -9.37 16.31
N ILE A 259 8.40 -9.87 16.98
CA ILE A 259 8.28 -10.47 18.32
C ILE A 259 8.20 -9.39 19.41
N VAL A 260 9.11 -8.41 19.37
CA VAL A 260 9.29 -7.44 20.47
C VAL A 260 8.50 -6.15 20.26
N GLY A 261 8.16 -5.84 19.01
CA GLY A 261 7.47 -4.62 18.61
C GLY A 261 8.38 -3.38 18.65
N PHE A 262 7.76 -2.26 19.02
CA PHE A 262 8.34 -0.92 19.05
C PHE A 262 9.74 -0.79 19.67
N PRO A 263 10.12 -1.44 20.78
CA PRO A 263 11.48 -1.34 21.34
C PRO A 263 12.57 -1.75 20.35
N SER A 264 12.30 -2.73 19.48
CA SER A 264 13.22 -3.11 18.42
C SER A 264 13.29 -2.03 17.34
N LEU A 265 12.13 -1.58 16.86
CA LEU A 265 12.03 -0.56 15.81
C LEU A 265 12.71 0.76 16.21
N GLN A 266 12.60 1.16 17.48
CA GLN A 266 13.28 2.35 18.01
C GLN A 266 14.80 2.31 17.81
N LEU A 267 15.44 1.14 17.98
CA LEU A 267 16.88 1.00 17.79
C LEU A 267 17.26 1.22 16.33
N LEU A 268 16.49 0.65 15.41
CA LEU A 268 16.68 0.81 13.97
C LEU A 268 16.47 2.27 13.53
N LEU A 269 15.42 2.92 14.04
CA LEU A 269 15.14 4.33 13.75
C LEU A 269 16.20 5.28 14.30
N LYS A 270 16.74 5.01 15.50
CA LYS A 270 17.89 5.75 16.06
C LYS A 270 19.12 5.61 15.18
N TYR A 271 19.39 4.42 14.66
CA TYR A 271 20.48 4.19 13.71
C TYR A 271 20.25 4.96 12.41
N ARG A 272 19.04 4.88 11.82
CA ARG A 272 18.67 5.64 10.62
C ARG A 272 18.89 7.13 10.81
N LYS A 273 18.40 7.70 11.92
CA LYS A 273 18.58 9.13 12.23
C LYS A 273 20.06 9.49 12.31
N LYS A 274 20.89 8.68 12.98
CA LYS A 274 22.34 8.91 13.06
C LYS A 274 23.02 8.85 11.69
N ARG A 275 22.52 8.04 10.76
CA ARG A 275 23.07 7.88 9.40
C ARG A 275 22.81 9.10 8.51
N PHE A 276 21.61 9.68 8.58
CA PHE A 276 21.16 10.78 7.73
C PHE A 276 21.21 12.17 8.38
N SER A 277 21.64 12.27 9.64
CA SER A 277 21.78 13.55 10.37
C SER A 277 23.19 14.17 10.24
N LYS A 278 23.98 13.74 9.25
CA LYS A 278 25.26 14.35 8.86
C LYS A 278 25.12 14.95 7.47
#